data_AF-A0A7K4RGP5-F1
#
_entry.id   AF-A0A7K4RGP5-F1
#
_cell.length_a   1.000
_cell.length_b   1.000
_cell.length_c   1.000
_cell.angle_alpha   90.00
_cell.angle_beta   90.00
_cell.angle_gamma   90.00
#
_symmetry.space_group_name_H-M   'P 1'
#
loop_
_entity.id
_entity.type
_entity.pdbx_description
1 polymer ?
#
loop_
_entity_poly.entity_id
_entity_poly.type
_entity_poly.pdbx_seq_one_letter_code
_entity_poly.pdbx_strand_id
1 'polypeptide(L)'
;LCIPFSSSAGKPGLLVVQVTDDAPFSGYVGNKEASEKKLLRNVFVKGDVYLDTGDLLMMDKDGFLYFTDRLGDTFRWKGENVATSEVAEIIGMMDFVQEVNVYGVSI
;
A
#
# COMPACT_ATOMS: atom_id res chain seq x y z
N LEU A 1 13.97 -1.60 5.28
CA LEU A 1 13.58 -0.98 6.57
C LEU A 1 12.18 -0.41 6.39
N CYS A 2 11.16 -1.05 6.96
CA CYS A 2 9.79 -0.52 6.99
C CYS A 2 9.77 0.65 7.97
N ILE A 3 9.49 1.87 7.52
CA ILE A 3 9.31 2.99 8.45
C ILE A 3 7.82 3.14 8.72
N PRO A 4 7.31 2.69 9.88
CA PRO A 4 5.91 2.91 10.23
C PRO A 4 5.63 4.41 10.34
N PHE A 5 4.58 4.86 9.67
CA PHE A 5 4.04 6.20 9.88
C PHE A 5 3.43 6.29 11.30
N SER A 6 4.18 6.90 12.21
CA SER A 6 3.74 7.43 13.50
C SER A 6 3.09 6.47 14.52
N SER A 7 3.92 6.05 15.48
CA SER A 7 3.73 6.13 16.96
C SER A 7 2.47 5.60 17.68
N SER A 8 1.44 5.08 17.01
CA SER A 8 0.33 4.37 17.68
C SER A 8 0.16 2.97 17.14
N ALA A 9 0.63 1.97 17.91
CA ALA A 9 0.36 0.56 17.65
C ALA A 9 -1.14 0.36 17.35
N GLY A 10 -1.46 -0.41 16.32
CA GLY A 10 -2.84 -0.71 15.92
C GLY A 10 -3.48 0.21 14.88
N LYS A 11 -2.75 1.18 14.29
CA LYS A 11 -3.26 1.97 13.15
C LYS A 11 -2.55 1.62 11.83
N PRO A 12 -3.27 1.53 10.71
CA PRO A 12 -2.66 1.39 9.39
C PRO A 12 -1.84 2.61 9.01
N GLY A 13 -0.72 2.38 8.33
CA GLY A 13 0.14 3.41 7.75
C GLY A 13 0.76 2.94 6.44
N LEU A 14 1.18 3.89 5.60
CA LEU A 14 1.83 3.59 4.33
C LEU A 14 3.21 2.98 4.56
N LEU A 15 3.45 1.82 3.96
CA LEU A 15 4.78 1.24 3.89
C LEU A 15 5.63 2.06 2.91
N VAL A 16 6.70 2.63 3.43
CA VAL A 16 7.72 3.31 2.63
C VAL A 16 9.09 2.66 2.84
N VAL A 17 9.90 2.62 1.79
CA VAL A 17 11.25 2.05 1.82
C VAL A 17 12.26 3.13 1.48
N GLN A 18 13.24 3.37 2.35
CA GLN A 18 14.24 4.39 2.09
C GLN A 18 15.08 4.03 0.86
N VAL A 19 15.25 4.99 -0.04
CA VAL A 19 16.15 4.88 -1.18
C VAL A 19 17.54 5.30 -0.71
N THR A 20 18.50 4.38 -0.84
CA THR A 20 19.89 4.57 -0.42
C THR A 20 20.82 4.03 -1.50
N ASP A 21 22.12 4.26 -1.37
CA ASP A 21 23.09 3.72 -2.32
C ASP A 21 23.13 2.18 -2.32
N ASP A 22 22.87 1.56 -1.16
CA ASP A 22 22.80 0.10 -1.00
C ASP A 22 21.46 -0.50 -1.47
N ALA A 23 20.40 0.32 -1.50
CA ALA A 23 19.07 -0.05 -1.97
C ALA A 23 18.51 1.04 -2.91
N PRO A 24 19.08 1.17 -4.12
CA PRO A 24 18.70 2.22 -5.05
C PRO A 24 17.38 1.89 -5.75
N PHE A 25 16.63 2.93 -6.12
CA PHE A 25 15.50 2.80 -7.04
C PHE A 25 15.90 3.38 -8.40
N SER A 26 16.13 2.51 -9.38
CA SER A 26 16.53 2.92 -10.75
C SER A 26 15.39 3.53 -11.56
N GLY A 27 14.15 3.50 -11.05
CA GLY A 27 12.97 3.95 -11.77
C GLY A 27 12.41 2.92 -12.75
N TYR A 28 11.35 3.34 -13.43
CA TYR A 28 10.70 2.61 -14.52
C TYR A 28 11.31 2.98 -15.86
N VAL A 29 11.69 1.95 -16.63
CA VAL A 29 12.28 2.10 -17.97
C VAL A 29 11.33 2.90 -18.87
N GLY A 30 11.86 3.97 -19.47
CA GLY A 30 11.10 4.81 -20.41
C GLY A 30 10.04 5.72 -19.77
N ASN A 31 9.84 5.68 -18.46
CA ASN A 31 8.80 6.48 -17.80
C ASN A 31 9.33 7.19 -16.53
N LYS A 32 10.06 8.29 -16.77
CA LYS A 32 10.62 9.12 -15.69
C LYS A 32 9.54 9.75 -14.82
N GLU A 33 8.41 10.14 -15.39
CA GLU A 33 7.31 10.74 -14.63
C GLU A 33 6.71 9.75 -13.64
N ALA A 34 6.43 8.51 -14.07
CA ALA A 34 5.97 7.46 -13.17
C ALA A 34 7.01 7.11 -12.10
N SER A 35 8.30 7.21 -12.44
CA SER A 35 9.40 6.96 -11.51
C SER A 35 9.43 8.01 -10.40
N GLU A 36 9.36 9.29 -10.76
CA GLU A 36 9.33 10.39 -9.79
C GLU A 36 8.06 10.37 -8.94
N LYS A 37 6.90 9.98 -9.50
CA LYS A 37 5.65 9.83 -8.73
C LYS A 37 5.74 8.80 -7.60
N LYS A 38 6.65 7.82 -7.71
CA LYS A 38 6.88 6.81 -6.66
C LYS A 38 7.82 7.29 -5.55
N LEU A 39 8.44 8.46 -5.69
CA LEU A 39 9.43 8.96 -4.75
C LEU A 39 8.85 10.05 -3.86
N LEU A 40 8.86 9.80 -2.55
CA LEU A 40 8.57 10.76 -1.50
C LEU A 40 9.90 11.38 -1.03
N ARG A 41 9.95 12.71 -0.86
CA ARG A 41 11.19 13.44 -0.53
C ARG A 41 11.00 14.30 0.71
N ASN A 42 12.05 14.43 1.51
CA ASN A 42 12.03 15.20 2.76
C ASN A 42 10.91 14.74 3.72
N VAL A 43 10.74 13.42 3.85
CA VAL A 43 9.68 12.78 4.64
C VAL A 43 9.94 12.92 6.14
N PHE A 44 11.13 12.53 6.61
CA PHE A 44 11.52 12.64 8.02
C PHE A 44 12.57 13.71 8.25
N VAL A 45 13.54 13.82 7.33
CA VAL A 45 14.61 14.81 7.37
C VAL A 45 14.87 15.39 5.98
N LYS A 46 15.35 16.63 5.90
CA LYS A 46 15.66 17.26 4.62
C LYS A 46 16.72 16.45 3.86
N GLY A 47 16.41 16.09 2.61
CA GLY A 47 17.28 15.34 1.70
C GLY A 47 17.02 13.84 1.67
N ASP A 48 16.21 13.29 2.58
CA ASP A 48 15.84 11.89 2.49
C ASP A 48 14.89 11.62 1.31
N VAL A 49 14.92 10.38 0.83
CA VAL A 49 14.08 9.91 -0.26
C VAL A 49 13.57 8.51 0.09
N TYR A 50 12.28 8.31 -0.14
CA TYR A 50 11.58 7.06 0.11
C TYR A 50 10.78 6.63 -1.11
N LEU A 51 10.76 5.33 -1.36
CA LEU A 51 9.88 4.69 -2.31
C LEU A 51 8.52 4.45 -1.67
N ASP A 52 7.47 4.97 -2.30
CA ASP A 52 6.07 4.67 -2.00
C ASP A 52 5.70 3.29 -2.59
N THR A 53 5.47 2.32 -1.70
CA THR A 53 5.06 0.97 -2.11
C THR A 53 3.60 0.89 -2.53
N GLY A 54 2.75 1.81 -2.04
CA GLY A 54 1.30 1.77 -2.17
C GLY A 54 0.61 0.83 -1.16
N ASP A 55 1.34 0.09 -0.33
CA ASP A 55 0.74 -0.87 0.61
C ASP A 55 0.53 -0.24 1.99
N LEU A 56 -0.66 -0.42 2.56
CA LEU A 56 -0.99 -0.03 3.92
C LEU A 56 -0.77 -1.22 4.86
N LEU A 57 0.10 -1.01 5.85
CA LEU A 57 0.41 -1.99 6.89
C LEU A 57 0.01 -1.48 8.26
N MET A 58 -0.38 -2.38 9.15
CA MET A 58 -0.60 -2.12 10.56
C MET A 58 0.43 -2.90 11.39
N MET A 59 1.01 -2.25 12.40
CA MET A 59 1.92 -2.90 13.35
C MET A 59 1.22 -3.10 14.69
N ASP A 60 1.26 -4.33 15.22
CA ASP A 60 0.76 -4.61 16.57
C ASP A 60 1.75 -4.22 17.67
N LYS A 61 1.40 -4.49 18.93
CA LYS A 61 2.24 -4.15 20.08
C LYS A 61 3.49 -5.02 20.21
N ASP A 62 3.49 -6.19 19.59
CA ASP A 62 4.59 -7.15 19.60
C ASP A 62 5.54 -6.93 18.41
N GLY A 63 5.21 -5.99 17.52
CA GLY A 63 6.03 -5.58 16.37
C GLY A 63 5.75 -6.36 15.10
N PHE A 64 4.70 -7.19 15.06
CA PHE A 64 4.29 -7.89 13.84
C PHE A 64 3.58 -6.93 12.89
N LEU A 65 3.85 -7.10 11.59
CA LEU A 65 3.25 -6.32 10.52
C LEU A 65 2.13 -7.12 9.84
N TYR A 66 1.00 -6.47 9.63
CA TYR A 66 -0.19 -7.03 8.99
C TYR A 66 -0.56 -6.19 7.77
N PHE A 67 -0.77 -6.85 6.64
CA PHE A 67 -1.32 -6.20 5.45
C PHE A 67 -2.75 -5.76 5.71
N THR A 68 -3.05 -4.49 5.42
CA THR A 68 -4.38 -3.92 5.60
C THR A 68 -5.05 -3.69 4.24
N ASP A 69 -4.42 -2.93 3.36
CA ASP A 69 -4.99 -2.59 2.05
C ASP A 69 -3.89 -2.07 1.09
N ARG A 70 -4.26 -1.76 -0.15
CA ARG A 70 -3.42 -1.08 -1.13
C ARG A 70 -4.06 0.23 -1.61
N LEU A 71 -3.28 1.30 -1.57
CA LEU A 71 -3.66 2.59 -2.13
C LEU A 71 -3.94 2.46 -3.63
N GLY A 72 -5.17 2.76 -4.02
CA GLY A 72 -5.65 2.67 -5.41
C GLY A 72 -6.56 1.47 -5.68
N ASP A 73 -6.63 0.49 -4.77
CA ASP A 73 -7.50 -0.69 -4.93
C ASP A 73 -8.90 -0.47 -4.32
N THR A 74 -9.10 0.61 -3.55
CA THR A 74 -10.42 1.04 -3.05
C THR A 74 -11.20 1.80 -4.13
N PHE A 75 -12.42 1.36 -4.43
CA PHE A 75 -13.28 2.01 -5.43
C PHE A 75 -14.37 2.81 -4.75
N ARG A 76 -14.67 4.00 -5.30
CA ARG A 76 -15.83 4.78 -4.84
C ARG A 76 -17.06 4.39 -5.64
N TRP A 77 -18.02 3.72 -4.99
CA TRP A 77 -19.27 3.30 -5.61
C TRP A 77 -20.47 3.94 -4.92
N LYS A 78 -21.32 4.62 -5.69
CA LYS A 78 -22.49 5.37 -5.17
C LYS A 78 -22.18 6.33 -4.01
N GLY A 79 -20.95 6.85 -3.96
CA GLY A 79 -20.51 7.78 -2.92
C GLY A 79 -19.73 7.14 -1.77
N GLU A 80 -19.81 5.81 -1.63
CA GLU A 80 -19.15 5.02 -0.57
C GLU A 80 -17.81 4.45 -1.02
N ASN A 81 -16.88 4.26 -0.09
CA ASN A 81 -15.63 3.54 -0.35
C ASN A 81 -15.86 2.04 -0.22
N VAL A 82 -15.53 1.28 -1.26
CA VAL A 82 -15.65 -0.17 -1.30
C VAL A 82 -14.24 -0.77 -1.41
N ALA A 83 -13.85 -1.53 -0.39
CA ALA A 83 -12.64 -2.35 -0.43
C ALA A 83 -12.93 -3.64 -1.21
N THR A 84 -12.25 -3.85 -2.33
CA THR A 84 -12.41 -5.07 -3.14
C THR A 84 -11.95 -6.32 -2.38
N SER A 85 -10.99 -6.16 -1.47
CA SER A 85 -10.50 -7.20 -0.57
C SER A 85 -11.58 -7.72 0.38
N GLU A 86 -12.35 -6.83 1.03
CA GLU A 86 -13.45 -7.23 1.93
C GLU A 86 -14.53 -8.02 1.18
N VAL A 87 -14.88 -7.57 -0.02
CA VAL A 87 -15.83 -8.29 -0.89
C VAL A 87 -15.28 -9.66 -1.28
N ALA A 88 -14.00 -9.73 -1.64
CA ALA A 88 -13.35 -10.99 -1.99
C ALA A 88 -13.30 -11.97 -0.81
N GLU A 89 -13.01 -11.47 0.40
CA GLU A 89 -12.95 -12.27 1.62
C GLU A 89 -14.31 -12.92 1.94
N ILE A 90 -15.40 -12.15 1.91
CA ILE A 90 -16.76 -12.65 2.17
C ILE A 90 -17.15 -13.74 1.15
N ILE A 91 -16.85 -13.54 -0.13
CA ILE A 91 -17.15 -14.54 -1.17
C ILE A 91 -16.26 -15.78 -1.00
N GLY A 92 -15.00 -15.58 -0.59
CA GLY A 92 -14.04 -16.64 -0.33
C GLY A 92 -14.40 -17.55 0.85
N MET A 93 -15.32 -17.13 1.74
CA MET A 93 -15.84 -17.98 2.82
C MET A 93 -16.78 -19.10 2.33
N MET A 94 -17.16 -19.12 1.05
CA MET A 94 -18.03 -20.15 0.49
C MET A 94 -17.24 -21.42 0.16
N ASP A 95 -17.62 -22.56 0.74
CA ASP A 95 -16.91 -23.85 0.62
C ASP A 95 -16.65 -24.33 -0.82
N PHE A 96 -17.43 -23.87 -1.79
CA PHE A 96 -17.32 -24.26 -3.19
C PHE A 96 -16.47 -23.31 -4.05
N VAL A 97 -15.95 -22.22 -3.47
CA VAL A 97 -15.13 -21.21 -4.16
C VAL A 97 -13.67 -21.40 -3.77
N GLN A 98 -12.80 -21.63 -4.77
CA GLN A 98 -11.36 -21.82 -4.51
C GLN A 98 -10.58 -20.51 -4.44
N GLU A 99 -10.95 -19.52 -5.24
CA GLU A 99 -10.25 -18.23 -5.32
C GLU A 99 -11.22 -17.14 -5.78
N VAL A 100 -11.04 -15.92 -5.27
CA VAL A 100 -11.87 -14.76 -5.61
C VAL A 100 -11.00 -13.57 -5.94
N ASN A 101 -11.30 -12.92 -7.06
CA ASN A 101 -10.71 -11.64 -7.45
C ASN A 101 -11.84 -10.64 -7.73
N VAL A 102 -11.78 -9.46 -7.12
CA VAL A 102 -12.78 -8.39 -7.26
C VAL A 102 -12.11 -7.15 -7.83
N TYR A 103 -12.69 -6.57 -8.88
CA TYR A 103 -12.18 -5.36 -9.53
C TYR A 103 -13.34 -4.49 -10.03
N GLY A 104 -13.14 -3.17 -10.04
CA GLY A 104 -14.11 -2.23 -10.61
C GLY A 104 -14.09 -2.27 -12.15
N VAL A 105 -15.28 -2.17 -12.77
CA VAL A 105 -15.44 -2.01 -14.22
C VAL A 105 -16.20 -0.72 -14.53
N SER A 106 -15.80 -0.05 -15.61
CA SER A 106 -16.55 1.08 -16.18
C SER A 106 -17.81 0.58 -16.88
N ILE A 107 -18.95 1.24 -16.64
CA ILE A 107 -20.27 0.95 -17.22
C ILE A 107 -20.67 2.08 -18.16
#